data_AF-A0A2E4SPV5-F1
#
_entry.id   AF-A0A2E4SPV5-F1
#
_cell.length_a   1.000
_cell.length_b   1.000
_cell.length_c   1.000
_cell.angle_alpha   90.00
_cell.angle_beta   90.00
_cell.angle_gamma   90.00
#
_symmetry.space_group_name_H-M   'P 1'
#
loop_
_entity.id
_entity.type
_entity.pdbx_description
1 polymer ?
#
loop_
_entity_poly.entity_id
_entity_poly.type
_entity_poly.pdbx_seq_one_letter_code
_entity_poly.pdbx_strand_id
1 'polypeptide(L)'
;MKEIDIKKTCKILDNIMKYELAGVVRYTHSSMMVSGPYRIPIVEFLQAQASESLVHAQEAGELLSGLEGHPSQKIAEIEETHQHSIKDILEESLEHELHALSLYNDLLREVENKSVFIEEFARNKIGQEEQHSLELKKMLKDYS
;
A
#
# COMPACT_ATOMS: atom_id res chain seq x y z
N MET A 1 10.39 -0.77 -27.97
CA MET A 1 9.78 -1.23 -26.71
C MET A 1 9.44 -2.69 -26.86
N LYS A 2 9.63 -3.49 -25.81
CA LYS A 2 9.10 -4.86 -25.77
C LYS A 2 7.58 -4.77 -25.55
N GLU A 3 6.82 -5.74 -26.06
CA GLU A 3 5.38 -5.80 -25.80
C GLU A 3 5.11 -6.12 -24.32
N ILE A 4 4.09 -5.48 -23.77
CA ILE A 4 3.63 -5.73 -22.39
C ILE A 4 2.85 -7.04 -22.31
N ASP A 5 3.09 -7.84 -21.27
CA ASP A 5 2.23 -8.98 -20.95
C ASP A 5 1.00 -8.47 -20.20
N ILE A 6 -0.08 -8.19 -20.95
CA ILE A 6 -1.32 -7.64 -20.39
C ILE A 6 -1.88 -8.53 -19.29
N LYS A 7 -1.88 -9.86 -19.47
CA LYS A 7 -2.45 -10.77 -18.47
C LYS A 7 -1.67 -10.73 -17.17
N LYS A 8 -0.35 -10.72 -17.25
CA LYS A 8 0.51 -10.66 -16.07
C LYS A 8 0.43 -9.29 -15.38
N THR A 9 0.46 -8.20 -16.14
CA THR A 9 0.30 -6.84 -15.61
C THR A 9 -1.04 -6.69 -14.89
N CYS A 10 -2.14 -7.12 -15.50
CA CYS A 10 -3.47 -7.07 -14.88
C CYS A 10 -3.53 -7.88 -13.58
N LYS A 11 -2.88 -9.06 -13.54
CA LYS A 11 -2.82 -9.85 -12.30
C LYS A 11 -2.07 -9.11 -11.18
N ILE A 12 -0.97 -8.43 -11.50
CA ILE A 12 -0.19 -7.67 -10.52
C ILE A 12 -0.99 -6.45 -10.05
N LEU A 13 -1.61 -5.70 -10.95
CA LEU A 13 -2.46 -4.55 -10.61
C LEU A 13 -3.67 -4.95 -9.75
N ASP A 14 -4.33 -6.07 -10.03
CA ASP A 14 -5.41 -6.59 -9.18
C ASP A 14 -4.90 -6.93 -7.78
N ASN A 15 -3.70 -7.53 -7.66
CA ASN A 15 -3.09 -7.80 -6.36
C ASN A 15 -2.74 -6.52 -5.58
N ILE A 16 -2.15 -5.51 -6.25
CA ILE A 16 -1.89 -4.19 -5.66
C ILE A 16 -3.21 -3.59 -5.17
N MET A 17 -4.21 -3.47 -6.04
CA MET A 17 -5.50 -2.89 -5.69
C MET A 17 -6.14 -3.56 -4.46
N LYS A 18 -6.19 -4.90 -4.42
CA LYS A 18 -6.73 -5.63 -3.27
C LYS A 18 -5.92 -5.38 -2.00
N TYR A 19 -4.61 -5.25 -2.11
CA TYR A 19 -3.71 -5.01 -0.98
C TYR A 19 -3.86 -3.59 -0.43
N GLU A 20 -3.96 -2.60 -1.31
CA GLU A 20 -4.23 -1.20 -0.95
C GLU A 20 -5.62 -1.04 -0.31
N LEU A 21 -6.66 -1.70 -0.84
CA LEU A 21 -7.98 -1.74 -0.18
C LEU A 21 -7.92 -2.39 1.21
N ALA A 22 -7.07 -3.40 1.40
CA ALA A 22 -6.82 -3.97 2.72
C ALA A 22 -6.09 -2.96 3.63
N GLY A 23 -5.19 -2.15 3.08
CA GLY A 23 -4.54 -1.01 3.75
C GLY A 23 -5.55 0.01 4.27
N VAL A 24 -6.57 0.36 3.48
CA VAL A 24 -7.68 1.24 3.93
C VAL A 24 -8.32 0.71 5.20
N VAL A 25 -8.66 -0.58 5.23
CA VAL A 25 -9.29 -1.23 6.38
C VAL A 25 -8.32 -1.28 7.57
N ARG A 26 -7.08 -1.72 7.34
CA ARG A 26 -6.02 -1.81 8.37
C ARG A 26 -5.79 -0.46 9.04
N TYR A 27 -5.48 0.58 8.28
CA TYR A 27 -5.17 1.89 8.82
C TYR A 27 -6.36 2.53 9.52
N THR A 28 -7.56 2.37 8.95
CA THR A 28 -8.81 2.81 9.60
C THR A 28 -8.98 2.14 10.96
N HIS A 29 -8.85 0.82 11.03
CA HIS A 29 -8.94 0.05 12.28
C HIS A 29 -7.87 0.47 13.29
N SER A 30 -6.60 0.49 12.89
CA SER A 30 -5.48 0.91 13.73
C SER A 30 -5.72 2.29 14.34
N SER A 31 -6.25 3.25 13.57
CA SER A 31 -6.57 4.60 14.07
C SER A 31 -7.61 4.60 15.20
N MET A 32 -8.54 3.65 15.20
CA MET A 32 -9.55 3.50 16.26
C MET A 32 -8.96 2.87 17.54
N MET A 33 -7.94 2.03 17.38
CA MET A 33 -7.32 1.29 18.49
C MET A 33 -6.24 2.09 19.24
N VAL A 34 -5.69 3.15 18.65
CA VAL A 34 -4.70 4.00 19.33
C VAL A 34 -5.28 4.66 20.58
N SER A 35 -4.63 4.39 21.72
CA SER A 35 -4.97 4.95 23.03
C SER A 35 -3.73 5.55 23.71
N GLY A 36 -3.93 6.30 24.80
CA GLY A 36 -2.84 6.87 25.59
C GLY A 36 -2.44 8.30 25.21
N PRO A 37 -1.35 8.83 25.84
CA PRO A 37 -0.86 10.17 25.56
C PRO A 37 -0.31 10.27 24.13
N TYR A 38 -0.35 11.47 23.55
CA TYR A 38 0.13 11.73 22.17
C TYR A 38 -0.61 10.98 21.06
N ARG A 39 -1.76 10.34 21.35
CA ARG A 39 -2.53 9.60 20.34
C ARG A 39 -3.02 10.45 19.17
N ILE A 40 -3.32 11.74 19.39
CA ILE A 40 -3.95 12.61 18.38
C ILE A 40 -3.14 12.64 17.07
N PRO A 41 -1.85 13.01 17.07
CA PRO A 41 -1.06 13.02 15.84
C PRO A 41 -0.89 11.63 15.20
N ILE A 42 -0.88 10.55 16.00
CA ILE A 42 -0.76 9.18 15.47
C ILE A 42 -2.06 8.78 14.77
N VAL A 43 -3.21 9.11 15.35
CA VAL A 43 -4.52 8.87 14.74
C VAL A 43 -4.66 9.65 13.44
N GLU A 44 -4.25 10.92 13.43
CA GLU A 44 -4.25 11.76 12.22
C GLU A 44 -3.36 11.16 11.13
N PHE A 45 -2.15 10.70 11.48
CA PHE A 45 -1.26 10.00 10.57
C PHE A 45 -1.91 8.74 9.97
N LEU A 46 -2.45 7.85 10.80
CA LEU A 46 -3.07 6.60 10.34
C LEU A 46 -4.31 6.87 9.45
N GLN A 47 -5.12 7.88 9.77
CA GLN A 47 -6.27 8.27 8.94
C GLN A 47 -5.83 8.84 7.58
N ALA A 48 -4.72 9.56 7.53
CA ALA A 48 -4.14 10.02 6.28
C ALA A 48 -3.65 8.84 5.42
N GLN A 49 -2.95 7.86 6.03
CA GLN A 49 -2.54 6.64 5.33
C GLN A 49 -3.72 5.83 4.81
N ALA A 50 -4.81 5.68 5.59
CA ALA A 50 -6.04 5.04 5.11
C ALA A 50 -6.63 5.73 3.87
N SER A 51 -6.60 7.07 3.85
CA SER A 51 -7.12 7.87 2.73
C SER A 51 -6.23 7.74 1.49
N GLU A 52 -4.91 7.68 1.69
CA GLU A 52 -3.93 7.51 0.62
C GLU A 52 -3.98 6.11 0.00
N SER A 53 -4.07 5.05 0.80
CA SER A 53 -4.27 3.68 0.29
C SER A 53 -5.53 3.57 -0.57
N LEU A 54 -6.60 4.32 -0.26
CA LEU A 54 -7.79 4.33 -1.12
C LEU A 54 -7.49 4.95 -2.49
N VAL A 55 -6.72 6.03 -2.54
CA VAL A 55 -6.28 6.63 -3.80
C VAL A 55 -5.41 5.63 -4.58
N HIS A 56 -4.49 4.94 -3.91
CA HIS A 56 -3.62 3.94 -4.54
C HIS A 56 -4.41 2.78 -5.15
N ALA A 57 -5.40 2.27 -4.41
CA ALA A 57 -6.32 1.25 -4.90
C ALA A 57 -7.10 1.72 -6.13
N GLN A 58 -7.64 2.95 -6.11
CA GLN A 58 -8.39 3.52 -7.22
C GLN A 58 -7.51 3.65 -8.47
N GLU A 59 -6.30 4.21 -8.34
CA GLU A 59 -5.37 4.37 -9.46
C GLU A 59 -4.95 3.02 -10.07
N ALA A 60 -4.65 2.02 -9.23
CA ALA A 60 -4.33 0.67 -9.69
C ALA A 60 -5.53 0.00 -10.38
N GLY A 61 -6.74 0.20 -9.86
CA GLY A 61 -8.00 -0.31 -10.43
C GLY A 61 -8.35 0.32 -11.78
N GLU A 62 -8.12 1.63 -11.95
CA GLU A 62 -8.31 2.34 -13.22
C GLU A 62 -7.32 1.85 -14.29
N LEU A 63 -6.04 1.65 -13.92
CA LEU A 63 -5.07 1.04 -14.84
C LEU A 63 -5.47 -0.38 -15.24
N LEU A 64 -5.93 -1.18 -14.28
CA LEU A 64 -6.38 -2.54 -14.50
C LEU A 64 -7.57 -2.59 -15.48
N SER A 65 -8.59 -1.77 -15.26
CA SER A 65 -9.77 -1.73 -16.11
C SER A 65 -9.45 -1.18 -17.51
N GLY A 66 -8.56 -0.19 -17.60
CA GLY A 66 -8.07 0.37 -18.86
C GLY A 66 -7.27 -0.63 -19.71
N LEU A 67 -6.68 -1.66 -19.09
CA LEU A 67 -6.05 -2.79 -19.77
C LEU A 67 -7.02 -3.95 -20.09
N GLU A 68 -8.33 -3.68 -20.05
CA GLU A 68 -9.41 -4.66 -20.22
C GLU A 68 -9.40 -5.79 -19.17
N GLY A 69 -8.70 -5.58 -18.04
CA GLY A 69 -8.77 -6.44 -16.87
C GLY A 69 -10.06 -6.22 -16.07
N HIS A 70 -10.37 -7.17 -15.19
CA HIS A 70 -11.52 -7.06 -14.28
C HIS A 70 -11.05 -6.77 -12.85
N PRO A 71 -11.32 -5.58 -12.30
CA PRO A 71 -11.07 -5.28 -10.89
C PRO A 71 -11.90 -6.17 -9.98
N SER A 72 -11.24 -6.98 -9.16
CA SER A 72 -11.91 -7.80 -8.15
C SER A 72 -12.61 -6.92 -7.09
N GLN A 73 -13.78 -7.36 -6.62
CA GLN A 73 -14.47 -6.75 -5.47
C GLN A 73 -13.91 -7.20 -4.11
N LYS A 74 -12.86 -8.03 -4.10
CA LYS A 74 -12.23 -8.56 -2.89
C LYS A 74 -11.16 -7.59 -2.35
N ILE A 75 -10.72 -7.84 -1.13
CA ILE A 75 -9.51 -7.27 -0.55
C ILE A 75 -8.50 -8.39 -0.24
N ALA A 76 -7.24 -8.04 -0.04
CA ALA A 76 -6.25 -8.99 0.48
C ALA A 76 -6.60 -9.40 1.91
N GLU A 77 -6.11 -10.56 2.35
CA GLU A 77 -6.28 -11.01 3.72
C GLU A 77 -5.56 -10.04 4.68
N ILE A 78 -6.21 -9.72 5.80
CA ILE A 78 -5.67 -8.83 6.83
C ILE A 78 -5.35 -9.69 8.04
N GLU A 79 -4.07 -9.89 8.31
CA GLU A 79 -3.61 -10.46 9.56
C GLU A 79 -3.59 -9.37 10.64
N GLU A 80 -4.28 -9.63 11.77
CA GLU A 80 -4.34 -8.77 12.95
C GLU A 80 -3.80 -9.54 14.16
N THR A 81 -2.81 -8.98 14.85
CA THR A 81 -2.23 -9.64 16.04
C THR A 81 -3.05 -9.44 17.32
N HIS A 82 -4.08 -8.58 17.25
CA HIS A 82 -4.85 -8.06 18.39
C HIS A 82 -4.01 -7.36 19.46
N GLN A 83 -2.79 -6.95 19.10
CA GLN A 83 -1.94 -6.11 19.95
C GLN A 83 -2.06 -4.66 19.48
N HIS A 84 -2.34 -3.76 20.41
CA HIS A 84 -2.68 -2.37 20.09
C HIS A 84 -1.82 -1.37 20.86
N SER A 85 -0.61 -1.76 21.27
CA SER A 85 0.37 -0.76 21.67
C SER A 85 0.75 0.08 20.45
N ILE A 86 1.19 1.32 20.65
CA ILE A 86 1.64 2.17 19.54
C ILE A 86 2.78 1.49 18.78
N LYS A 87 3.68 0.80 19.49
CA LYS A 87 4.76 0.05 18.86
C LYS A 87 4.23 -1.01 17.91
N ASP A 88 3.31 -1.88 18.38
CA ASP A 88 2.78 -2.98 17.58
C ASP A 88 2.06 -2.44 16.34
N ILE A 89 1.24 -1.40 16.49
CA ILE A 89 0.54 -0.76 15.36
C ILE A 89 1.52 -0.21 14.33
N LEU A 90 2.61 0.43 14.77
CA LEU A 90 3.62 0.99 13.87
C LEU A 90 4.47 -0.10 13.20
N GLU A 91 4.74 -1.22 13.89
CA GLU A 91 5.43 -2.39 13.32
C GLU A 91 4.56 -3.09 12.27
N GLU A 92 3.28 -3.31 12.55
CA GLU A 92 2.31 -3.85 11.58
C GLU A 92 2.14 -2.92 10.37
N SER A 93 2.12 -1.61 10.59
CA SER A 93 2.08 -0.61 9.51
C SER A 93 3.36 -0.69 8.66
N LEU A 94 4.53 -0.80 9.28
CA LEU A 94 5.79 -0.90 8.54
C LEU A 94 5.88 -2.18 7.70
N GLU A 95 5.41 -3.31 8.26
CA GLU A 95 5.32 -4.55 7.49
C GLU A 95 4.38 -4.40 6.29
N HIS A 96 3.25 -3.72 6.47
CA HIS A 96 2.31 -3.43 5.40
C HIS A 96 2.98 -2.64 4.26
N GLU A 97 3.68 -1.55 4.58
CA GLU A 97 4.39 -0.71 3.60
C GLU A 97 5.48 -1.48 2.84
N LEU A 98 6.25 -2.31 3.54
CA LEU A 98 7.31 -3.11 2.93
C LEU A 98 6.74 -4.15 1.94
N HIS A 99 5.57 -4.70 2.23
CA HIS A 99 4.90 -5.61 1.32
C HIS A 99 4.30 -4.88 0.11
N ALA A 100 3.65 -3.73 0.31
CA ALA A 100 3.16 -2.89 -0.79
C ALA A 100 4.30 -2.50 -1.74
N LEU A 101 5.43 -2.05 -1.20
CA LEU A 101 6.65 -1.76 -1.93
C LEU A 101 7.12 -2.97 -2.77
N SER A 102 7.01 -4.19 -2.25
CA SER A 102 7.38 -5.39 -3.01
C SER A 102 6.47 -5.63 -4.22
N LEU A 103 5.16 -5.38 -4.09
CA LEU A 103 4.18 -5.53 -5.18
C LEU A 103 4.43 -4.48 -6.27
N TYR A 104 4.71 -3.23 -5.89
CA TYR A 104 5.04 -2.19 -6.86
C TYR A 104 6.38 -2.45 -7.56
N ASN A 105 7.37 -3.01 -6.88
CA ASN A 105 8.61 -3.48 -7.51
C ASN A 105 8.35 -4.60 -8.53
N ASP A 106 7.44 -5.53 -8.23
CA ASP A 106 7.04 -6.56 -9.20
C ASP A 106 6.33 -5.97 -10.42
N LEU A 107 5.48 -4.94 -10.23
CA LEU A 107 4.88 -4.20 -11.34
C LEU A 107 5.95 -3.51 -12.19
N LEU A 108 6.88 -2.80 -11.56
CA LEU A 108 7.98 -2.12 -12.26
C LEU A 108 8.77 -3.11 -13.11
N ARG A 109 9.22 -4.24 -12.53
CA ARG A 109 9.94 -5.29 -13.27
C ARG A 109 9.14 -5.82 -14.44
N GLU A 110 7.82 -5.91 -14.32
CA GLU A 110 6.98 -6.38 -15.42
C GLU A 110 6.88 -5.35 -16.53
N VAL A 111 6.79 -4.06 -16.24
CA VAL A 111 6.45 -3.02 -17.24
C VAL A 111 7.64 -2.19 -17.72
N GLU A 112 8.81 -2.32 -17.08
CA GLU A 112 10.03 -1.58 -17.41
C GLU A 112 10.44 -1.82 -18.88
N ASN A 113 10.69 -0.73 -19.62
CA ASN A 113 11.02 -0.73 -21.05
C ASN A 113 9.90 -1.30 -21.97
N LYS A 114 8.68 -1.51 -21.43
CA LYS A 114 7.49 -1.99 -22.16
C LYS A 114 6.38 -0.96 -22.23
N SER A 115 6.16 -0.19 -21.16
CA SER A 115 5.15 0.87 -21.10
C SER A 115 5.63 2.02 -20.24
N VAL A 116 5.96 3.16 -20.86
CA VAL A 116 6.41 4.37 -20.14
C VAL A 116 5.38 4.79 -19.09
N PHE A 117 4.09 4.77 -19.45
CA PHE A 117 3.03 5.24 -18.56
C PHE A 117 2.91 4.39 -17.29
N ILE A 118 2.88 3.06 -17.42
CA ILE A 118 2.75 2.17 -16.25
C ILE A 118 4.06 2.07 -15.47
N GLU A 119 5.20 2.22 -16.16
CA GLU A 119 6.52 2.32 -15.52
C GLU A 119 6.62 3.55 -14.62
N GLU A 120 6.23 4.73 -15.11
CA GLU A 120 6.21 5.95 -14.31
C GLU A 120 5.22 5.84 -13.13
N PHE A 121 4.06 5.22 -13.34
CA PHE A 121 3.15 4.92 -12.24
C PHE A 121 3.83 4.06 -11.16
N ALA A 122 4.45 2.94 -11.54
CA ALA A 122 5.11 2.05 -10.59
C ALA A 122 6.29 2.75 -9.86
N ARG A 123 7.11 3.53 -10.57
CA ARG A 123 8.23 4.28 -9.97
C ARG A 123 7.74 5.32 -8.95
N ASN A 124 6.67 6.05 -9.26
CA ASN A 124 6.10 7.03 -8.33
C ASN A 124 5.56 6.35 -7.06
N LYS A 125 4.83 5.23 -7.21
CA LYS A 125 4.33 4.46 -6.05
C LYS A 125 5.44 3.88 -5.19
N ILE A 126 6.49 3.32 -5.81
CA ILE A 126 7.69 2.88 -5.08
C ILE A 126 8.27 4.01 -4.23
N GLY A 127 8.42 5.22 -4.80
CA GLY A 127 8.94 6.37 -4.05
C GLY A 127 8.05 6.79 -2.88
N GLN A 128 6.73 6.70 -3.03
CA GLN A 128 5.76 6.97 -1.96
C GLN A 128 5.89 5.94 -0.83
N GLU A 129 5.87 4.63 -1.12
CA GLU A 129 5.96 3.60 -0.08
C GLU A 129 7.33 3.57 0.62
N GLU A 130 8.40 3.91 -0.09
CA GLU A 130 9.72 4.11 0.52
C GLU A 130 9.71 5.29 1.51
N GLN A 131 9.04 6.39 1.17
CA GLN A 131 8.87 7.53 2.07
C GLN A 131 8.06 7.15 3.32
N HIS A 132 6.94 6.42 3.15
CA HIS A 132 6.11 5.93 4.26
C HIS A 132 6.92 5.02 5.19
N SER A 133 7.61 4.04 4.62
CA SER A 133 8.49 3.12 5.35
C SER A 133 9.58 3.84 6.15
N LEU A 134 10.18 4.90 5.58
CA LEU A 134 11.19 5.70 6.28
C LEU A 134 10.59 6.49 7.45
N GLU A 135 9.38 7.02 7.29
CA GLU A 135 8.71 7.76 8.35
C GLU A 135 8.31 6.85 9.51
N LEU A 136 7.71 5.69 9.22
CA LEU A 136 7.39 4.67 10.23
C LEU A 136 8.65 4.21 10.98
N LYS A 137 9.75 3.98 10.27
CA LYS A 137 11.05 3.65 10.91
C LYS A 137 11.54 4.76 11.83
N LYS A 138 11.32 6.04 11.53
CA LYS A 138 11.66 7.14 12.45
C LYS A 138 10.74 7.12 13.67
N MET A 139 9.44 6.93 13.49
CA MET A 139 8.47 6.87 14.58
C MET A 139 8.78 5.72 15.55
N LEU A 140 9.29 4.60 15.04
CA LEU A 140 9.68 3.42 15.84
C LEU A 140 10.99 3.58 16.62
N LYS A 141 11.83 4.58 16.33
CA LYS A 141 13.15 4.72 17.00
C LYS A 141 13.07 4.84 18.52
N ASP A 142 12.05 5.52 19.02
CA ASP A 142 11.88 5.74 20.47
C ASP A 142 11.19 4.55 21.18
N TYR A 143 10.81 3.51 20.42
CA TYR A 143 10.25 2.25 20.91
C TYR A 143 11.26 1.08 20.87
N SER A 144 12.51 1.39 20.52
CA SER A 144 13.64 0.46 20.36
C SER A 144 14.37 0.20 21.68
#